data_AF-A0A9E4Z2H1-F1
#
_entry.id   AF-A0A9E4Z2H1-F1
#
_cell.length_a   1.000
_cell.length_b   1.000
_cell.length_c   1.000
_cell.angle_alpha   90.00
_cell.angle_beta   90.00
_cell.angle_gamma   90.00
#
_symmetry.space_group_name_H-M   'P 1'
#
loop_
_entity.id
_entity.type
_entity.pdbx_description
1 polymer ?
#
loop_
_entity_poly.entity_id
_entity_poly.type
_entity_poly.pdbx_seq_one_letter_code
_entity_poly.pdbx_strand_id
1 'polypeptide(L)'
;MPNEPQDGDRVFRSLTVHPSDPNTVLLGTERNGFMLSEDGGVTWARLRAGLRSSDQVYSEIWDIDYSASNPDVIMAATLDSPGPAYG
;
A
#
# COMPACT_ATOMS: atom_id res chain seq x y z
N MET A 1 21.28 5.35 0.82
CA MET A 1 21.48 5.75 2.23
C MET A 1 21.54 4.49 3.09
N PRO A 2 22.31 4.42 4.20
CA PRO A 2 22.73 3.12 4.77
C PRO A 2 21.69 2.36 5.61
N ASN A 3 20.49 2.91 5.85
CA ASN A 3 19.52 2.37 6.81
C ASN A 3 18.09 2.26 6.24
N GLU A 4 17.94 2.12 4.93
CA GLU A 4 16.61 1.82 4.38
C GLU A 4 16.19 0.43 4.86
N PRO A 5 14.98 0.24 5.43
CA PRO A 5 14.48 -1.08 5.74
C PRO A 5 14.57 -1.89 4.45
N GLN A 6 15.42 -2.93 4.43
CA GLN A 6 15.49 -3.84 3.30
C GLN A 6 14.24 -4.72 3.34
N ASP A 7 13.09 -4.13 3.06
CA ASP A 7 11.80 -4.80 2.97
C ASP A 7 11.68 -5.61 1.67
N GLY A 8 12.74 -5.61 0.86
CA GLY A 8 12.87 -6.40 -0.34
C GLY A 8 11.99 -5.92 -1.48
N ASP A 9 11.27 -4.79 -1.31
CA ASP A 9 10.61 -4.10 -2.39
C ASP A 9 11.61 -3.25 -3.16
N ARG A 10 11.53 -3.35 -4.48
CA ARG A 10 12.37 -2.55 -5.39
C ARG A 10 11.54 -1.70 -6.33
N VAL A 11 10.22 -1.90 -6.30
CA VAL A 11 9.28 -1.31 -7.25
C VAL A 11 8.07 -0.77 -6.51
N PHE A 12 7.89 0.54 -6.64
CA PHE A 12 6.67 1.22 -6.24
C PHE A 12 5.85 1.51 -7.49
N ARG A 13 4.63 0.98 -7.55
CA ARG A 13 3.85 0.93 -8.80
C ARG A 13 2.85 2.08 -8.90
N SER A 14 2.23 2.46 -7.79
CA SER A 14 1.21 3.50 -7.75
C SER A 14 1.25 4.23 -6.41
N LEU A 15 0.92 5.52 -6.42
CA LEU A 15 0.84 6.41 -5.25
C LEU A 15 -0.39 7.29 -5.41
N THR A 16 -1.15 7.45 -4.33
CA THR A 16 -2.28 8.39 -4.29
C THR A 16 -2.24 9.20 -2.99
N VAL A 17 -2.69 10.45 -3.07
CA VAL A 17 -2.71 11.40 -1.96
C VAL A 17 -4.16 11.59 -1.54
N HIS A 18 -4.41 11.63 -0.24
CA HIS A 18 -5.76 11.83 0.26
C HIS A 18 -6.33 13.18 -0.21
N PRO A 19 -7.57 13.22 -0.72
CA PRO A 19 -8.09 14.38 -1.47
C PRO A 19 -8.24 15.67 -0.64
N SER A 20 -8.33 15.55 0.69
CA SER A 20 -8.44 16.71 1.59
C SER A 20 -7.34 16.81 2.64
N ASP A 21 -6.37 15.88 2.64
CA ASP A 21 -5.24 15.91 3.58
C ASP A 21 -3.95 15.50 2.86
N PRO A 22 -3.12 16.48 2.43
CA PRO A 22 -1.92 16.18 1.66
C PRO A 22 -0.83 15.44 2.47
N ASN A 23 -0.97 15.32 3.79
CA ASN A 23 -0.01 14.54 4.60
C ASN A 23 -0.30 13.04 4.51
N THR A 24 -1.53 12.65 4.19
CA THR A 24 -1.95 11.26 4.09
C THR A 24 -1.69 10.75 2.67
N VAL A 25 -0.69 9.89 2.52
CA VAL A 25 -0.25 9.36 1.22
C VAL A 25 -0.21 7.84 1.27
N LEU A 26 -0.85 7.19 0.29
CA LEU A 26 -0.84 5.75 0.15
C LEU A 26 0.03 5.33 -1.03
N LEU A 27 0.79 4.25 -0.85
CA LEU A 27 1.72 3.71 -1.82
C LEU A 27 1.45 2.23 -2.03
N GLY A 28 1.38 1.82 -3.28
CA GLY A 28 1.27 0.43 -3.71
C GLY A 28 2.65 -0.16 -4.01
N THR A 29 2.91 -1.34 -3.45
CA THR A 29 4.19 -2.04 -3.56
C THR A 29 4.04 -3.41 -4.23
N GLU A 30 5.15 -4.01 -4.68
CA GLU A 30 5.12 -5.33 -5.32
C GLU A 30 5.11 -6.46 -4.28
N ARG A 31 5.73 -6.29 -3.10
CA ARG A 31 5.91 -7.40 -2.15
C ARG A 31 5.41 -7.12 -0.75
N ASN A 32 5.06 -5.88 -0.46
CA ASN A 32 4.77 -5.42 0.89
C ASN A 32 3.33 -4.90 1.08
N GLY A 33 2.48 -5.04 0.05
CA GLY A 33 1.10 -4.56 0.05
C GLY A 33 1.04 -3.04 -0.05
N PHE A 34 0.26 -2.41 0.82
CA PHE A 34 0.21 -0.95 0.93
C PHE A 34 1.23 -0.42 1.94
N MET A 35 1.74 0.78 1.68
CA MET A 35 2.42 1.62 2.66
C MET A 35 1.67 2.94 2.80
N LEU A 36 1.59 3.44 4.03
CA LEU A 36 0.91 4.67 4.40
C LEU A 36 1.92 5.64 4.99
N SER A 37 1.90 6.88 4.54
CA SER A 37 2.50 8.01 5.23
C SER A 37 1.39 8.92 5.75
N GLU A 38 1.59 9.46 6.95
CA GLU A 38 0.72 10.47 7.57
C GLU A 38 1.46 11.81 7.77
N ASP A 39 2.65 11.94 7.17
CA ASP A 39 3.53 13.11 7.28
C ASP A 39 4.06 13.60 5.92
N GLY A 40 3.31 13.33 4.85
CA GLY A 40 3.63 13.81 3.49
C GLY A 40 4.79 13.06 2.83
N GLY A 41 5.07 11.84 3.27
CA GLY A 41 6.08 10.94 2.70
C GLY A 41 7.44 10.98 3.41
N VAL A 42 7.54 11.60 4.59
CA VAL A 42 8.78 11.64 5.38
C VAL A 42 9.01 10.30 6.08
N THR A 43 7.96 9.72 6.65
CA THR A 43 7.95 8.38 7.24
C THR A 43 6.81 7.53 6.67
N TRP A 44 7.01 6.21 6.69
CA TRP A 44 6.09 5.25 6.08
C TRP A 44 5.86 4.05 7.01
N ALA A 45 4.60 3.66 7.15
CA ALA A 45 4.13 2.49 7.85
C ALA A 45 3.53 1.47 6.89
N ARG A 46 3.60 0.18 7.23
CA ARG A 46 3.03 -0.90 6.40
C ARG A 46 1.55 -1.11 6.74
N LEU A 47 0.67 -1.10 5.74
CA LEU A 47 -0.76 -1.29 5.90
C LEU A 47 -1.17 -2.63 5.25
N ARG A 48 -1.09 -3.71 6.03
CA ARG A 48 -1.21 -5.10 5.54
C ARG A 48 -2.38 -5.87 6.13
N ALA A 49 -3.12 -5.26 7.05
CA ALA A 49 -4.25 -5.91 7.69
C ALA A 49 -5.27 -6.33 6.63
N GLY A 50 -5.64 -7.62 6.65
CA GLY A 50 -6.60 -8.19 5.69
C GLY A 50 -6.03 -8.51 4.30
N LEU A 51 -4.77 -8.17 4.01
CA LEU A 51 -4.12 -8.60 2.77
C LEU A 51 -3.69 -10.06 2.85
N ARG A 52 -3.77 -10.76 1.72
CA ARG A 52 -3.23 -12.12 1.60
C ARG A 52 -1.71 -12.06 1.58
N SER A 53 -1.09 -13.08 2.16
CA SER A 53 0.34 -13.28 2.08
C SER A 53 0.68 -14.75 1.83
N SER A 54 1.76 -14.99 1.09
CA SER A 54 2.36 -16.30 0.87
C SER A 54 3.88 -16.16 0.96
N ASP A 55 4.54 -17.04 1.71
CA ASP A 55 6.01 -17.02 1.88
C ASP A 55 6.56 -15.62 2.25
N GLN A 56 5.85 -14.93 3.16
CA GLN A 56 6.18 -13.57 3.64
C GLN A 56 6.09 -12.46 2.58
N VAL A 57 5.53 -12.74 1.40
CA VAL A 57 5.22 -11.77 0.35
C VAL A 57 3.73 -11.45 0.39
N TYR A 58 3.39 -10.16 0.29
CA TYR A 58 2.02 -9.66 0.23
C TYR A 58 1.60 -9.40 -1.22
N SER A 59 0.29 -9.36 -1.46
CA SER A 59 -0.26 -9.06 -2.80
C SER A 59 0.36 -7.82 -3.43
N GLU A 60 0.72 -7.95 -4.70
CA GLU A 60 1.15 -6.81 -5.51
C GLU A 60 0.01 -5.81 -5.66
N ILE A 61 0.32 -4.55 -5.42
CA ILE A 61 -0.61 -3.44 -5.63
C ILE A 61 -0.22 -2.75 -6.94
N TRP A 62 -1.05 -2.91 -7.96
CA TRP A 62 -0.80 -2.35 -9.29
C TRP A 62 -1.30 -0.93 -9.43
N ASP A 63 -2.49 -0.66 -8.90
CA ASP A 63 -3.09 0.66 -8.93
C ASP A 63 -3.92 0.92 -7.69
N ILE A 64 -4.00 2.19 -7.29
CA ILE A 64 -4.70 2.66 -6.10
C ILE A 64 -5.35 4.01 -6.36
N ASP A 65 -6.59 4.14 -5.89
CA ASP A 65 -7.24 5.44 -5.89
C ASP A 65 -8.19 5.60 -4.69
N TYR A 66 -8.29 6.83 -4.19
CA TYR A 66 -9.29 7.17 -3.20
C TYR A 66 -10.66 7.27 -3.88
N SER A 67 -11.70 6.76 -3.24
CA SER A 67 -13.06 6.99 -3.74
C SER A 67 -13.38 8.49 -3.63
N ALA A 68 -13.64 9.11 -4.79
CA ALA A 68 -13.98 10.53 -4.85
C ALA A 68 -15.24 10.91 -4.05
N SER A 69 -16.16 9.96 -3.85
CA SER A 69 -17.39 10.15 -3.07
C SER A 69 -17.23 9.85 -1.58
N ASN A 70 -16.23 9.05 -1.20
CA ASN A 70 -15.97 8.68 0.18
C ASN A 70 -14.48 8.33 0.39
N PRO A 71 -13.63 9.27 0.82
CA PRO A 71 -12.20 9.04 1.02
C PRO A 71 -11.84 7.98 2.08
N ASP A 72 -12.78 7.53 2.90
CA ASP A 72 -12.57 6.38 3.80
C ASP A 72 -12.45 5.05 3.05
N VAL A 73 -12.75 5.04 1.74
CA VAL A 73 -12.68 3.87 0.86
C VAL A 73 -11.60 4.08 -0.18
N ILE A 74 -10.71 3.10 -0.30
CA ILE A 74 -9.75 2.97 -1.40
C ILE A 74 -10.18 1.86 -2.37
N MET A 75 -9.96 2.09 -3.66
CA MET A 75 -10.00 1.04 -4.67
C MET A 75 -8.57 0.62 -4.99
N ALA A 76 -8.33 -0.68 -5.09
CA ALA A 76 -7.02 -1.20 -5.44
C ALA A 76 -7.13 -2.33 -6.46
N ALA A 77 -6.28 -2.28 -7.48
CA ALA A 77 -6.05 -3.39 -8.39
C ALA A 77 -4.90 -4.23 -7.85
N THR A 78 -5.18 -5.49 -7.51
CA THR A 78 -4.18 -6.40 -6.92
C THR A 78 -3.96 -7.62 -7.81
N LEU A 79 -2.71 -8.07 -7.93
CA LEU A 79 -2.43 -9.40 -8.46
C LEU A 79 -2.69 -10.45 -7.35
N ASP A 80 -3.25 -11.59 -7.72
CA ASP A 80 -3.53 -12.73 -6.83
C ASP A 80 -4.67 -12.58 -5.78
N SER A 81 -5.70 -11.75 -6.01
CA SER A 81 -6.91 -11.72 -5.16
C SER A 81 -8.20 -11.26 -5.87
N PRO A 82 -9.40 -11.79 -5.49
CA PRO A 82 -9.79 -12.05 -4.09
C PRO A 82 -10.15 -13.49 -3.62
N GLY A 83 -9.75 -13.79 -2.35
CA GLY A 83 -10.41 -14.67 -1.34
C GLY A 83 -9.83 -16.09 -1.09
N PRO A 84 -9.85 -16.70 0.13
CA PRO A 84 -9.68 -16.22 1.52
C PRO A 84 -8.23 -16.43 2.07
N ALA A 85 -7.84 -15.65 3.07
CA ALA A 85 -6.60 -15.79 3.82
C ALA A 85 -6.76 -16.82 4.95
N TYR A 86 -5.75 -17.63 5.24
CA TYR A 86 -5.42 -17.73 6.66
C TYR A 86 -4.29 -16.71 6.85
N GLY A 87 -4.65 -15.67 7.61
CA GLY A 87 -3.85 -14.46 7.81
C GLY A 87 -2.83 -14.59 8.93
#